data_AF-A0A8S3Z1L2-F1
#
_entry.id   AF-A0A8S3Z1L2-F1
#
_cell.length_a   1.000
_cell.length_b   1.000
_cell.length_c   1.000
_cell.angle_alpha   90.00
_cell.angle_beta   90.00
_cell.angle_gamma   90.00
#
_symmetry.space_group_name_H-M   'P 1'
#
loop_
_entity.id
_entity.type
_entity.pdbx_description
1 polymer ?
#
loop_
_entity_poly.entity_id
_entity_poly.type
_entity_poly.pdbx_seq_one_letter_code
_entity_poly.pdbx_strand_id
1 'polypeptide(L)'
;TLRLQKCLVAKVLKCGENKIWLDPNEANDIANANSPSKVHSRARVHTNAEACRKRRHMGHGKRKGTANARMPTKILWIRRMRVLRRLLRKYREAKKIDKHLREERIAQKKKRVVEKRIEVPTK
;
A
#
# COMPACT_ATOMS: atom_id res chain seq x y z
N THR A 1 -13.25 6.02 41.69
CA THR A 1 -13.29 4.73 40.97
C THR A 1 -12.63 4.88 39.59
N LEU A 2 -11.31 4.70 39.51
CA LEU A 2 -10.52 4.86 38.27
C LEU A 2 -10.59 3.61 37.36
N ARG A 3 -11.82 3.19 37.00
CA ARG A 3 -12.11 1.94 36.28
C ARG A 3 -11.57 1.98 34.85
N LEU A 4 -11.72 3.12 34.18
CA LEU A 4 -11.23 3.33 32.81
C LEU A 4 -9.70 3.25 32.76
N GLN A 5 -9.01 3.90 33.70
CA GLN A 5 -7.56 3.93 33.78
C GLN A 5 -6.99 2.54 34.06
N LYS A 6 -7.57 1.78 35.01
CA LYS A 6 -7.17 0.39 35.26
C LYS A 6 -7.34 -0.50 34.02
N CYS A 7 -8.44 -0.35 33.27
CA CYS A 7 -8.67 -1.12 32.05
C CYS A 7 -7.68 -0.77 30.94
N LEU A 8 -7.38 0.52 30.76
CA LEU A 8 -6.39 0.99 29.78
C LEU A 8 -4.99 0.49 30.12
N VAL A 9 -4.59 0.60 31.38
CA VAL A 9 -3.29 0.12 31.87
C VAL A 9 -3.19 -1.40 31.76
N ALA A 10 -4.27 -2.15 32.05
CA ALA A 10 -4.32 -3.61 31.90
C ALA A 10 -4.01 -4.05 30.47
N LYS A 11 -4.62 -3.36 29.49
CA LYS A 11 -4.40 -3.62 28.06
C LYS A 11 -2.97 -3.26 27.64
N VAL A 12 -2.41 -2.18 28.19
CA VAL A 12 -1.05 -1.73 27.89
C VAL A 12 0.00 -2.67 28.52
N LEU A 13 -0.19 -3.08 29.78
CA LEU A 13 0.73 -3.91 30.56
C LEU A 13 0.50 -5.42 30.38
N LYS A 14 -0.58 -5.82 29.67
CA LYS A 14 -0.99 -7.21 29.45
C LYS A 14 -1.12 -8.02 30.75
N CYS A 15 -1.62 -7.37 31.79
CA CYS A 15 -1.93 -8.00 33.06
C CYS A 15 -3.41 -7.81 33.40
N GLY A 16 -3.94 -8.65 34.29
CA GLY A 16 -5.31 -8.46 34.78
C GLY A 16 -5.43 -7.18 35.61
N GLU A 17 -6.59 -6.53 35.59
CA GLU A 17 -6.85 -5.25 36.29
C GLU A 17 -6.55 -5.32 37.80
N ASN A 18 -6.69 -6.50 38.41
CA ASN A 18 -6.40 -6.75 39.82
C ASN A 18 -4.90 -6.75 40.17
N LYS A 19 -4.02 -6.79 39.17
CA LYS A 19 -2.55 -6.72 39.34
C LYS A 19 -2.01 -5.30 39.20
N ILE A 20 -2.88 -4.32 38.98
CA ILE A 20 -2.50 -2.94 38.69
C ILE A 20 -2.65 -2.12 39.95
N TRP A 21 -1.52 -1.62 40.44
CA TRP A 21 -1.46 -0.64 41.50
C TRP A 21 -1.41 0.77 40.89
N LEU A 22 -2.25 1.67 41.41
CA LEU A 22 -2.28 3.09 41.06
C LEU A 22 -2.02 3.87 42.34
N ASP A 23 -1.15 4.88 42.28
CA ASP A 23 -0.78 5.67 43.44
C ASP A 23 -2.00 6.49 43.96
N PRO A 24 -2.40 6.34 45.24
CA PRO A 24 -3.50 7.10 45.83
C PRO A 24 -3.25 8.61 45.93
N ASN A 25 -1.98 9.05 46.02
CA ASN A 25 -1.63 10.46 46.18
C ASN A 25 -1.76 11.24 44.86
N GLU A 26 -1.62 10.55 43.73
CA GLU A 26 -1.67 11.11 42.38
C GLU A 26 -3.04 10.91 41.70
N ALA A 27 -4.10 10.66 42.49
CA ALA A 27 -5.39 10.24 41.97
C ALA A 27 -6.05 11.24 41.00
N ASN A 28 -5.84 12.55 41.22
CA ASN A 28 -6.40 13.62 40.39
C ASN A 28 -5.75 13.66 38.99
N ASP A 29 -4.43 13.50 38.92
CA ASP A 29 -3.69 13.52 37.66
C ASP A 29 -3.92 12.23 36.86
N ILE A 30 -4.00 11.09 37.55
CA ILE A 30 -4.35 9.80 36.94
C ILE A 30 -5.78 9.86 36.35
N ALA A 31 -6.73 10.52 37.02
CA ALA A 31 -8.10 10.66 36.52
C ALA A 31 -8.17 11.39 35.18
N ASN A 32 -7.28 12.36 34.95
CA ASN A 32 -7.23 13.17 33.72
C ASN A 32 -6.63 12.41 32.51
N ALA A 33 -5.94 11.27 32.74
CA ALA A 33 -5.32 10.46 31.70
C ALA A 33 -6.35 9.57 30.96
N ASN A 34 -7.04 10.13 29.97
CA ASN A 34 -8.16 9.49 29.28
C ASN A 34 -7.82 8.74 27.97
N SER A 35 -6.53 8.63 27.59
CA SER A 35 -6.14 7.89 26.39
C SER A 35 -4.91 7.01 26.63
N PRO A 36 -4.89 5.76 26.11
CA PRO A 36 -3.69 4.95 26.09
C PRO A 36 -2.74 5.51 25.03
N SER A 37 -1.94 6.50 25.41
CA SER A 37 -1.01 7.20 24.51
C SER A 37 0.25 6.41 24.19
N LYS A 38 0.16 5.09 24.00
CA LYS A 38 1.27 4.28 23.48
C LYS A 38 1.17 4.13 21.96
N VAL A 39 1.29 5.25 21.24
CA VAL A 39 1.48 5.24 19.79
C VAL A 39 2.96 4.99 19.53
N HIS A 40 3.35 3.76 19.21
CA HIS A 40 4.72 3.47 18.80
C HIS A 40 5.08 4.31 17.56
N SER A 41 6.17 5.07 17.65
CA SER A 41 6.62 5.93 16.55
C SER A 41 6.87 5.10 15.29
N ARG A 42 6.28 5.55 14.18
CA ARG A 42 6.45 4.95 12.85
C ARG A 42 7.61 5.57 12.07
N ALA A 43 8.32 6.54 12.63
CA ALA A 43 9.35 7.31 11.93
C ALA A 43 10.38 6.41 11.23
N ARG A 44 10.88 5.37 11.91
CA ARG A 44 11.83 4.40 11.34
C ARG A 44 11.25 3.59 10.15
N VAL A 45 9.96 3.29 10.18
CA VAL A 45 9.29 2.57 9.09
C VAL A 45 9.14 3.48 7.87
N HIS A 46 8.82 4.76 8.09
CA HIS A 46 8.71 5.75 7.02
C HIS A 46 10.05 6.02 6.33
N THR A 47 11.12 6.24 7.10
CA THR A 47 12.47 6.43 6.53
C THR A 47 12.93 5.21 5.72
N ASN A 48 12.67 4.00 6.23
CA ASN A 48 12.97 2.76 5.50
C ASN A 48 12.11 2.59 4.23
N ALA A 49 10.84 2.98 4.26
CA ALA A 49 9.95 2.93 3.09
C ALA A 49 10.41 3.91 2.00
N GLU A 50 10.85 5.10 2.36
CA GLU A 50 11.44 6.08 1.43
C GLU A 50 12.75 5.55 0.82
N ALA A 51 13.63 4.96 1.62
CA ALA A 51 14.85 4.32 1.13
C ALA A 51 14.57 3.14 0.20
N CYS A 52 13.57 2.31 0.52
CA CYS A 52 13.08 1.22 -0.35
C CYS A 52 12.51 1.75 -1.67
N ARG A 53 11.75 2.86 -1.64
CA ARG A 53 11.20 3.52 -2.84
C ARG A 53 12.31 4.05 -3.75
N LYS A 54 13.42 4.51 -3.16
CA LYS A 54 14.69 4.88 -3.84
C LYS A 54 15.59 3.67 -4.18
N ARG A 55 15.08 2.43 -4.10
CA ARG A 55 15.75 1.16 -4.46
C ARG A 55 16.92 0.69 -3.59
N ARG A 56 17.22 1.34 -2.45
CA ARG A 56 18.43 1.04 -1.64
C ARG A 56 18.46 -0.32 -0.95
N HIS A 57 17.29 -0.94 -0.72
CA HIS A 57 17.18 -2.25 -0.04
C HIS A 57 16.49 -3.33 -0.90
N MET A 58 16.63 -3.28 -2.24
CA MET A 58 15.91 -4.17 -3.18
C MET A 58 16.82 -5.14 -3.98
N GLY A 59 18.11 -5.22 -3.63
CA GLY A 59 19.08 -6.12 -4.26
C GLY A 59 18.79 -7.61 -4.07
N HIS A 60 19.48 -8.46 -4.84
CA HIS A 60 19.22 -9.91 -4.89
C HIS A 60 19.24 -10.60 -3.51
N GLY A 61 20.22 -10.28 -2.66
CA GLY A 61 20.31 -10.87 -1.31
C GLY A 61 19.18 -10.50 -0.35
N LYS A 62 18.43 -9.41 -0.61
CA LYS A 62 17.24 -9.03 0.17
C LYS A 62 15.95 -9.62 -0.39
N ARG A 63 15.99 -10.24 -1.57
CA ARG A 63 14.82 -10.88 -2.18
C ARG A 63 14.61 -12.24 -1.54
N LYS A 64 13.44 -12.42 -0.93
CA LYS A 64 12.96 -13.71 -0.45
C LYS A 64 11.80 -14.16 -1.34
N GLY A 65 11.73 -15.47 -1.60
CA GLY A 65 10.75 -16.10 -2.50
C GLY A 65 11.03 -15.90 -4.00
N THR A 66 10.26 -16.59 -4.84
CA THR A 66 10.38 -16.52 -6.31
C THR A 66 9.86 -15.19 -6.86
N ALA A 67 10.29 -14.83 -8.08
CA ALA A 67 9.81 -13.61 -8.75
C ALA A 67 8.29 -13.60 -8.93
N ASN A 68 7.70 -14.76 -9.29
CA ASN A 68 6.27 -14.92 -9.47
C ASN A 68 5.48 -14.79 -8.16
N ALA A 69 6.06 -15.21 -7.02
CA ALA A 69 5.42 -15.01 -5.71
C ALA A 69 5.42 -13.53 -5.29
N ARG A 70 6.52 -12.82 -5.54
CA ARG A 70 6.66 -11.38 -5.20
C ARG A 70 5.79 -10.49 -6.06
N MET A 71 5.73 -10.77 -7.37
CA MET A 71 4.91 -10.04 -8.35
C MET A 71 4.42 -11.02 -9.42
N PRO A 72 3.20 -11.59 -9.26
CA PRO A 72 2.69 -12.57 -10.20
C PRO A 72 2.59 -12.06 -11.64
N THR A 73 3.07 -12.87 -12.58
CA THR A 73 3.08 -12.54 -14.03
C THR A 73 1.66 -12.29 -14.55
N LYS A 74 0.67 -13.06 -14.07
CA LYS A 74 -0.75 -12.88 -14.38
C LYS A 74 -1.26 -11.49 -13.97
N ILE A 75 -0.91 -10.99 -12.78
CA ILE A 75 -1.31 -9.66 -12.32
C ILE A 75 -0.68 -8.58 -13.20
N LEU A 76 0.60 -8.72 -13.58
CA LEU A 76 1.25 -7.79 -14.50
C LEU A 76 0.55 -7.75 -15.87
N TRP A 77 0.15 -8.90 -16.41
CA TRP A 77 -0.60 -8.97 -17.67
C TRP A 77 -1.96 -8.27 -17.57
N ILE A 78 -2.72 -8.52 -16.51
CA ILE A 78 -4.01 -7.86 -16.26
C ILE A 78 -3.83 -6.34 -16.17
N ARG A 79 -2.85 -5.86 -15.38
CA ARG A 79 -2.56 -4.42 -15.24
C ARG A 79 -2.18 -3.78 -16.58
N ARG A 80 -1.31 -4.43 -17.37
CA ARG A 80 -0.91 -3.98 -18.72
C ARG A 80 -2.12 -3.86 -19.65
N MET A 81 -2.98 -4.88 -19.71
CA MET A 81 -4.20 -4.87 -20.52
C MET A 81 -5.18 -3.77 -20.09
N ARG A 82 -5.39 -3.59 -18.79
CA ARG A 82 -6.31 -2.56 -18.26
C ARG A 82 -5.83 -1.14 -18.58
N VAL A 83 -4.53 -0.86 -18.45
CA VAL A 83 -3.94 0.44 -18.80
C VAL A 83 -4.11 0.70 -20.30
N LEU A 84 -3.79 -0.28 -21.15
CA LEU A 84 -3.95 -0.15 -22.59
C LEU A 84 -5.40 0.12 -23.01
N ARG A 85 -6.36 -0.68 -22.51
CA ARG A 85 -7.77 -0.52 -22.86
C ARG A 85 -8.33 0.84 -22.42
N ARG A 86 -7.86 1.38 -21.28
CA ARG A 86 -8.23 2.74 -20.84
C ARG A 86 -7.65 3.81 -21.77
N LEU A 87 -6.38 3.69 -22.15
CA LEU A 87 -5.74 4.63 -23.07
C LEU A 87 -6.42 4.67 -24.45
N LEU A 88 -6.68 3.50 -25.03
CA LEU A 88 -7.34 3.40 -26.34
C LEU A 88 -8.79 3.91 -26.29
N ARG A 89 -9.49 3.76 -25.15
CA ARG A 89 -10.81 4.35 -24.96
C ARG A 89 -10.76 5.87 -25.01
N LYS A 90 -9.82 6.48 -24.28
CA LYS A 90 -9.60 7.94 -24.27
C LYS A 90 -9.28 8.47 -25.67
N TYR A 91 -8.48 7.75 -26.46
CA TYR A 91 -8.17 8.17 -27.84
C TYR A 91 -9.32 7.99 -28.81
N ARG A 92 -10.19 7.01 -28.59
CA ARG A 92 -11.44 6.87 -29.34
C ARG A 92 -12.42 8.02 -29.02
N GLU A 93 -12.58 8.36 -27.75
CA GLU A 93 -13.41 9.49 -27.31
C GLU A 93 -12.91 10.82 -27.89
N ALA A 94 -11.59 11.02 -27.92
CA ALA A 94 -10.95 12.17 -28.57
C ALA A 94 -10.94 12.08 -30.11
N LYS A 95 -11.58 11.06 -30.71
CA LYS A 95 -11.64 10.79 -32.17
C LYS A 95 -10.27 10.78 -32.88
N LYS A 96 -9.20 10.47 -32.14
CA LYS A 96 -7.84 10.31 -32.71
C LYS A 96 -7.65 8.94 -33.37
N ILE A 97 -8.49 7.97 -33.02
CA ILE A 97 -8.39 6.58 -33.44
C ILE A 97 -9.79 6.07 -33.79
N ASP A 98 -9.90 5.38 -34.93
CA ASP A 98 -11.11 4.70 -35.36
C ASP A 98 -11.34 3.36 -34.62
N LYS A 99 -12.60 2.89 -34.59
CA LYS A 99 -13.00 1.63 -33.95
C LYS A 99 -12.17 0.43 -34.44
N HIS A 100 -11.92 0.34 -35.75
CA HIS A 100 -11.17 -0.78 -36.33
C HIS A 100 -9.71 -0.79 -35.86
N LEU A 101 -9.07 0.38 -35.89
CA LEU A 101 -7.71 0.56 -35.40
C LEU A 101 -7.58 0.25 -33.89
N ARG A 102 -8.60 0.55 -33.08
CA ARG A 102 -8.64 0.17 -31.65
C ARG A 102 -8.64 -1.36 -31.46
N GLU A 103 -9.44 -2.08 -32.23
CA GLU A 103 -9.61 -3.53 -32.10
C GLU A 103 -8.34 -4.27 -32.53
N GLU A 104 -7.75 -3.84 -33.65
CA GLU A 104 -6.47 -4.34 -34.13
C GLU A 104 -5.35 -4.13 -33.10
N ARG A 105 -5.25 -2.94 -32.49
CA ARG A 105 -4.25 -2.65 -31.46
C ARG A 105 -4.43 -3.51 -30.20
N ILE A 106 -5.66 -3.81 -29.81
CA ILE A 106 -5.94 -4.75 -28.71
C ILE A 106 -5.47 -6.16 -29.10
N ALA A 107 -5.74 -6.61 -30.32
CA ALA A 107 -5.33 -7.92 -30.82
C ALA A 107 -3.80 -8.06 -30.91
N GLN A 108 -3.11 -7.06 -31.46
CA GLN A 108 -1.64 -7.02 -31.53
C GLN A 108 -0.99 -7.10 -30.14
N LYS A 109 -1.51 -6.36 -29.14
CA LYS A 109 -0.95 -6.42 -27.78
C LYS A 109 -1.26 -7.74 -27.06
N LYS A 110 -2.42 -8.36 -27.33
CA LYS A 110 -2.72 -9.72 -26.85
C LYS A 110 -1.72 -10.75 -27.39
N LYS A 111 -1.25 -10.58 -28.63
CA LYS A 111 -0.20 -11.40 -29.26
C LYS A 111 1.23 -11.08 -28.79
N ARG A 112 1.42 -10.16 -27.82
CA ARG A 112 2.73 -9.78 -27.25
C ARG A 112 3.75 -9.25 -28.28
N VAL A 113 3.29 -8.71 -29.42
CA VAL A 113 4.14 -8.28 -30.55
C VAL A 113 4.77 -6.89 -30.34
N VAL A 114 4.25 -6.07 -29.43
CA VAL A 114 4.70 -4.67 -29.28
C VAL A 114 5.14 -4.40 -27.85
N GLU A 115 6.43 -4.18 -27.61
CA GLU A 115 6.97 -3.68 -26.33
C GLU A 115 7.04 -2.15 -26.28
N LYS A 116 7.03 -1.49 -27.44
CA LYS A 116 7.15 -0.03 -27.57
C LYS A 116 5.90 0.73 -27.09
N ARG A 117 6.12 1.98 -26.65
CA ARG A 117 5.08 2.98 -26.35
C ARG A 117 4.22 3.12 -27.60
N ILE A 118 2.90 3.09 -27.47
CA ILE A 118 2.02 3.32 -28.61
C ILE A 118 2.16 4.80 -28.97
N GLU A 119 2.97 5.07 -30.00
CA GLU A 119 2.98 6.36 -30.67
C GLU A 119 1.65 6.47 -31.41
N VAL A 120 0.89 7.50 -31.04
CA VAL A 120 -0.33 7.85 -31.74
C VAL A 120 0.13 8.62 -32.98
N PRO A 121 -0.25 8.23 -34.19
CA PRO A 121 0.02 9.06 -35.36
C PRO A 121 -0.72 10.38 -35.11
N THR A 122 0.04 11.45 -34.89
CA THR A 122 -0.48 12.81 -35.01
C THR A 122 -0.75 13.00 -36.51
N LYS A 123 -1.98 13.41 -36.84
CA LYS A 123 -2.23 13.99 -38.16
C LYS A 123 -1.32 15.20 -38.35
#